data_AF-A0A961KJZ7-F1
#
_entry.id   AF-A0A961KJZ7-F1
#
_cell.length_a   1.000
_cell.length_b   1.000
_cell.length_c   1.000
_cell.angle_alpha   90.00
_cell.angle_beta   90.00
_cell.angle_gamma   90.00
#
_symmetry.space_group_name_H-M   'P 1'
#
loop_
_entity.id
_entity.type
_entity.pdbx_description
1 polymer ?
#
loop_
_entity_poly.entity_id
_entity_poly.type
_entity_poly.pdbx_seq_one_letter_code
_entity_poly.pdbx_strand_id
1 'polypeptide(L)'
;MSNEVRMMSFARRTAQLLHEDHQATIAVIESLDELIARARKKAPDVTDPAVKKALGNATGAIEEEISNHFGFEEDELFTRLEEMGDAAIGEHLRSEHAALLPLGEDVAQQSRDALANGFDDASWLKFRTSAGELIERMFAHIQKEEMALLPMLEELLDDETDMELSSAYAEIH
;
A
#
# COMPACT_ATOMS: atom_id res chain seq x y z
N MET A 1 11.28 3.67 12.91
CA MET A 1 9.83 3.75 13.19
C MET A 1 9.59 3.35 14.64
N SER A 2 8.89 4.20 15.39
CA SER A 2 8.66 4.02 16.81
C SER A 2 7.71 2.85 17.08
N ASN A 3 7.92 2.16 18.19
CA ASN A 3 7.25 0.93 18.63
C ASN A 3 5.73 1.08 18.88
N GLU A 4 5.12 2.22 18.57
CA GLU A 4 3.71 2.56 18.87
C GLU A 4 2.74 2.08 17.79
N VAL A 5 3.15 2.03 16.52
CA VAL A 5 2.27 1.53 15.42
C VAL A 5 1.99 0.03 15.56
N ARG A 6 2.88 -0.73 16.23
CA ARG A 6 2.82 -2.19 16.32
C ARG A 6 1.79 -2.75 17.32
N MET A 7 1.02 -1.88 17.98
CA MET A 7 0.14 -2.27 19.09
C MET A 7 -1.21 -1.53 19.11
N MET A 8 -1.64 -0.94 17.99
CA MET A 8 -3.02 -0.50 17.84
C MET A 8 -3.93 -1.73 17.69
N SER A 9 -4.99 -1.77 18.48
CA SER A 9 -6.02 -2.80 18.41
C SER A 9 -7.32 -2.11 18.05
N PHE A 10 -7.79 -2.32 16.82
CA PHE A 10 -9.07 -1.81 16.34
C PHE A 10 -10.21 -2.74 16.78
N ALA A 11 -11.36 -2.19 17.17
CA ALA A 11 -12.55 -2.96 17.52
C ALA A 11 -13.43 -3.23 16.30
N ARG A 12 -13.48 -2.29 15.34
CA ARG A 12 -14.21 -2.42 14.08
C ARG A 12 -13.52 -3.37 13.14
N ARG A 13 -14.29 -4.29 12.55
CA ARG A 13 -13.75 -5.30 11.63
C ARG A 13 -13.19 -4.65 10.37
N THR A 14 -13.84 -3.60 9.88
CA THR A 14 -13.37 -2.84 8.71
C THR A 14 -11.97 -2.25 8.98
N ALA A 15 -11.77 -1.59 10.12
CA ALA A 15 -10.48 -1.03 10.48
C ALA A 15 -9.40 -2.11 10.70
N GLN A 16 -9.76 -3.27 11.25
CA GLN A 16 -8.83 -4.41 11.35
C GLN A 16 -8.37 -4.91 9.98
N LEU A 17 -9.28 -5.07 9.03
CA LEU A 17 -8.94 -5.57 7.69
C LEU A 17 -8.05 -4.57 6.93
N LEU A 18 -8.38 -3.27 6.97
CA LEU A 18 -7.55 -2.23 6.37
C LEU A 18 -6.14 -2.21 7.01
N HIS A 19 -6.06 -2.32 8.34
CA HIS A 19 -4.78 -2.43 9.04
C HIS A 19 -3.97 -3.65 8.60
N GLU A 20 -4.61 -4.81 8.45
CA GLU A 20 -3.94 -6.04 7.98
C GLU A 20 -3.32 -5.83 6.59
N ASP A 21 -4.04 -5.20 5.66
CA ASP A 21 -3.55 -4.88 4.31
C ASP A 21 -2.44 -3.81 4.33
N HIS A 22 -2.52 -2.82 5.21
CA HIS A 22 -1.43 -1.86 5.43
C HIS A 22 -0.15 -2.56 5.91
N GLN A 23 -0.26 -3.51 6.84
CA GLN A 23 0.91 -4.25 7.32
C GLN A 23 1.53 -5.12 6.21
N ALA A 24 0.70 -5.72 5.37
CA ALA A 24 1.16 -6.50 4.22
C ALA A 24 1.86 -5.61 3.17
N THR A 25 1.27 -4.45 2.85
CA THR A 25 1.88 -3.44 1.97
C THR A 25 3.21 -2.92 2.52
N ILE A 26 3.28 -2.62 3.83
CA ILE A 26 4.51 -2.20 4.51
C ILE A 26 5.61 -3.25 4.33
N ALA A 27 5.30 -4.54 4.52
CA ALA A 27 6.29 -5.60 4.37
C ALA A 27 6.87 -5.68 2.94
N VAL A 28 6.05 -5.36 1.92
CA VAL A 28 6.49 -5.31 0.53
C VAL A 28 7.43 -4.13 0.29
N ILE A 29 7.06 -2.92 0.70
CA ILE A 29 7.88 -1.72 0.49
C ILE A 29 9.17 -1.74 1.32
N GLU A 30 9.16 -2.32 2.53
CA GLU A 30 10.37 -2.56 3.32
C GLU A 30 11.31 -3.53 2.60
N SER A 31 10.77 -4.60 1.98
CA SER A 31 11.58 -5.55 1.22
C SER A 31 12.26 -4.90 0.01
N LEU A 32 11.56 -3.98 -0.66
CA LEU A 32 12.11 -3.17 -1.75
C LEU A 32 13.18 -2.20 -1.26
N ASP A 33 12.94 -1.49 -0.15
CA ASP A 33 13.91 -0.55 0.43
C ASP A 33 15.21 -1.28 0.82
N GLU A 34 15.09 -2.43 1.47
CA GLU A 34 16.24 -3.26 1.81
C GLU A 34 17.03 -3.73 0.57
N LEU A 35 16.33 -4.12 -0.50
CA LEU A 35 16.95 -4.50 -1.77
C LEU A 35 17.76 -3.34 -2.36
N ILE A 36 17.18 -2.14 -2.38
CA ILE A 36 17.82 -0.93 -2.91
C ILE A 36 19.03 -0.55 -2.03
N ALA A 37 18.88 -0.58 -0.71
CA ALA A 37 19.94 -0.26 0.24
C ALA A 37 21.14 -1.21 0.14
N ARG A 38 20.90 -2.50 -0.09
CA ARG A 38 21.94 -3.53 -0.29
C ARG A 38 22.65 -3.38 -1.63
N ALA A 39 21.90 -3.26 -2.73
CA ALA A 39 22.45 -3.20 -4.09
C ALA A 39 23.11 -1.85 -4.43
N ARG A 40 22.61 -0.76 -3.84
CA ARG A 40 23.08 0.62 -4.04
C ARG A 40 23.13 0.99 -5.52
N LYS A 41 24.33 1.22 -6.07
CA LYS A 41 24.54 1.65 -7.46
C LYS A 41 24.64 0.49 -8.45
N LYS A 42 24.98 -0.71 -7.98
CA LYS A 42 25.19 -1.86 -8.85
C LYS A 42 23.90 -2.66 -8.91
N ALA A 43 23.44 -2.98 -10.11
CA ALA A 43 22.29 -3.84 -10.32
C ALA A 43 22.44 -5.17 -9.53
N PRO A 44 21.41 -5.60 -8.78
CA PRO A 44 21.43 -6.88 -8.09
C PRO A 44 21.32 -8.05 -9.09
N ASP A 45 21.80 -9.22 -8.69
CA ASP A 45 21.57 -10.45 -9.44
C ASP A 45 20.13 -10.93 -9.21
N VAL A 46 19.30 -10.89 -10.25
CA VAL A 46 17.89 -11.30 -10.18
C VAL A 46 17.69 -12.80 -9.98
N THR A 47 18.75 -13.60 -10.10
CA THR A 47 18.71 -15.03 -9.77
C THR A 47 18.90 -15.30 -8.28
N ASP A 48 19.34 -14.30 -7.50
CA ASP A 48 19.36 -14.38 -6.04
C ASP A 48 17.92 -14.57 -5.51
N PRO A 49 17.66 -15.60 -4.69
CA PRO A 49 16.32 -15.88 -4.17
C PRO A 49 15.67 -14.70 -3.43
N ALA A 50 16.45 -13.90 -2.70
CA ALA A 50 15.93 -12.75 -1.97
C ALA A 50 15.54 -11.62 -2.93
N VAL A 51 16.34 -11.38 -3.97
CA VAL A 51 16.04 -10.38 -5.02
C VAL A 51 14.80 -10.80 -5.80
N LYS A 52 14.77 -12.05 -6.24
CA LYS A 52 13.62 -12.61 -6.96
C LYS A 52 12.34 -12.53 -6.15
N LYS A 53 12.40 -12.82 -4.86
CA LYS A 53 11.25 -12.71 -3.95
C LYS A 53 10.78 -11.26 -3.80
N ALA A 54 11.68 -10.32 -3.55
CA ALA A 54 11.32 -8.92 -3.38
C ALA A 54 10.65 -8.35 -4.64
N LEU A 55 11.21 -8.61 -5.82
CA LEU A 55 10.61 -8.22 -7.09
C LEU A 55 9.28 -8.94 -7.34
N GLY A 56 9.19 -10.24 -7.06
CA GLY A 56 7.95 -11.00 -7.22
C GLY A 56 6.82 -10.49 -6.34
N ASN A 57 7.11 -10.18 -5.08
CA ASN A 57 6.14 -9.56 -4.18
C ASN A 57 5.68 -8.20 -4.71
N ALA A 58 6.62 -7.37 -5.17
CA ALA A 58 6.30 -6.09 -5.78
C ALA A 58 5.45 -6.20 -7.06
N THR A 59 5.55 -7.28 -7.83
CA THR A 59 4.70 -7.46 -9.02
C THR A 59 3.25 -7.82 -8.71
N GLY A 60 3.00 -8.56 -7.64
CA GLY A 60 1.65 -9.03 -7.29
C GLY A 60 0.98 -8.10 -6.28
N ALA A 61 1.66 -7.86 -5.16
CA ALA A 61 1.10 -7.12 -4.04
C ALA A 61 0.82 -5.65 -4.39
N ILE A 62 1.76 -4.95 -5.05
CA ILE A 62 1.54 -3.53 -5.39
C ILE A 62 0.38 -3.34 -6.37
N GLU A 63 0.08 -4.31 -7.23
CA GLU A 63 -1.00 -4.16 -8.23
C GLU A 63 -2.36 -4.56 -7.65
N GLU A 64 -2.43 -5.68 -6.94
CA GLU A 64 -3.66 -6.22 -6.36
C GLU A 64 -4.07 -5.47 -5.10
N GLU A 65 -3.12 -5.23 -4.19
CA GLU A 65 -3.35 -4.61 -2.88
C GLU A 65 -3.68 -3.12 -3.04
N ILE A 66 -2.94 -2.36 -3.85
CA ILE A 66 -3.23 -0.93 -4.08
C ILE A 66 -4.56 -0.74 -4.82
N SER A 67 -4.82 -1.51 -5.88
CA SER A 67 -6.00 -1.26 -6.71
C SER A 67 -7.30 -1.64 -5.99
N ASN A 68 -7.31 -2.77 -5.29
CA ASN A 68 -8.49 -3.25 -4.58
C ASN A 68 -8.74 -2.46 -3.30
N HIS A 69 -7.68 -2.18 -2.53
CA HIS A 69 -7.77 -1.38 -1.30
C HIS A 69 -8.24 0.05 -1.61
N PHE A 70 -7.56 0.74 -2.54
CA PHE A 70 -7.97 2.09 -2.93
C PHE A 70 -9.36 2.08 -3.54
N GLY A 71 -9.69 1.10 -4.39
CA GLY A 71 -11.02 0.97 -4.97
C GLY A 71 -12.11 0.86 -3.90
N PHE A 72 -11.92 0.02 -2.89
CA PHE A 72 -12.86 -0.08 -1.77
C PHE A 72 -12.98 1.21 -0.97
N GLU A 73 -11.86 1.80 -0.57
CA GLU A 73 -11.89 3.03 0.21
C GLU A 73 -12.56 4.15 -0.57
N GLU A 74 -12.26 4.25 -1.87
CA GLU A 74 -12.83 5.25 -2.74
C GLU A 74 -14.32 5.04 -3.03
N ASP A 75 -14.73 3.84 -3.41
CA ASP A 75 -16.10 3.62 -3.86
C ASP A 75 -17.06 3.47 -2.67
N GLU A 76 -16.61 2.84 -1.59
CA GLU A 76 -17.46 2.50 -0.45
C GLU A 76 -17.23 3.42 0.77
N LEU A 77 -15.98 3.52 1.24
CA LEU A 77 -15.68 4.14 2.54
C LEU A 77 -15.80 5.66 2.49
N PHE A 78 -15.07 6.31 1.60
CA PHE A 78 -15.01 7.76 1.47
C PHE A 78 -16.35 8.33 1.00
N THR A 79 -17.09 7.60 0.17
CA THR A 79 -18.46 7.95 -0.22
C THR A 79 -19.37 8.04 1.01
N ARG A 80 -19.31 7.06 1.92
CA ARG A 80 -20.11 7.08 3.16
C ARG A 80 -19.66 8.17 4.13
N LEU A 81 -18.36 8.39 4.28
CA LEU A 81 -17.84 9.48 5.11
C LEU A 81 -18.35 10.84 4.61
N GLU A 82 -18.38 11.06 3.29
CA GLU A 82 -18.97 12.25 2.70
C GLU A 82 -20.47 12.38 3.02
N GLU A 83 -21.24 11.29 2.88
CA GLU A 83 -22.67 11.26 3.24
C GLU A 83 -22.93 11.54 4.72
N MET A 84 -21.99 11.17 5.60
CA MET A 84 -22.00 11.45 7.04
C MET A 84 -21.52 12.88 7.38
N GLY A 85 -21.06 13.64 6.38
CA GLY A 85 -20.61 15.03 6.52
C GLY A 85 -19.11 15.22 6.77
N ASP A 86 -18.30 14.17 6.62
CA ASP A 86 -16.84 14.19 6.79
C ASP A 86 -16.09 13.88 5.46
N ALA A 87 -16.21 14.80 4.50
CA ALA A 87 -15.61 14.62 3.17
C ALA A 87 -14.11 14.95 3.10
N ALA A 88 -13.58 15.69 4.08
CA ALA A 88 -12.26 16.31 3.96
C ALA A 88 -11.11 15.30 3.93
N ILE A 89 -11.19 14.25 4.76
CA ILE A 89 -10.19 13.19 4.79
C ILE A 89 -10.25 12.34 3.52
N GLY A 90 -11.45 11.98 3.06
CA GLY A 90 -11.64 11.21 1.83
C GLY A 90 -11.16 11.95 0.58
N GLU A 91 -11.45 13.24 0.44
CA GLU A 91 -10.95 14.06 -0.68
C GLU A 91 -9.42 14.12 -0.69
N HIS A 92 -8.80 14.27 0.48
CA HIS A 92 -7.34 14.29 0.59
C HIS A 92 -6.73 12.95 0.16
N LEU A 93 -7.22 11.82 0.67
CA LEU A 93 -6.68 10.49 0.40
C LEU A 93 -6.88 10.07 -1.06
N ARG A 94 -8.04 10.37 -1.68
CA ARG A 94 -8.26 10.19 -3.13
C ARG A 94 -7.19 10.87 -3.98
N SER A 95 -6.80 12.09 -3.60
CA SER A 95 -5.73 12.80 -4.31
C SER A 95 -4.38 12.10 -4.16
N GLU A 96 -4.13 11.41 -3.05
CA GLU A 96 -2.91 10.63 -2.84
C GLU A 96 -2.97 9.34 -3.65
N HIS A 97 -4.10 8.64 -3.65
CA HIS A 97 -4.35 7.44 -4.45
C HIS A 97 -4.09 7.71 -5.94
N ALA A 98 -4.65 8.80 -6.48
CA ALA A 98 -4.47 9.19 -7.87
C ALA A 98 -2.99 9.43 -8.25
N ALA A 99 -2.14 9.78 -7.28
CA ALA A 99 -0.71 9.95 -7.50
C ALA A 99 0.09 8.65 -7.27
N LEU A 100 -0.36 7.80 -6.33
CA LEU A 100 0.29 6.56 -5.94
C LEU A 100 0.05 5.42 -6.94
N LEU A 101 -1.18 5.28 -7.44
CA LEU A 101 -1.57 4.19 -8.34
C LEU A 101 -0.66 4.08 -9.58
N PRO A 102 -0.47 5.13 -10.41
CA PRO A 102 0.40 5.02 -11.59
C PRO A 102 1.88 4.79 -11.23
N LEU A 103 2.32 5.22 -10.04
CA LEU A 103 3.68 4.98 -9.56
C LEU A 103 3.87 3.51 -9.14
N GLY A 104 2.86 2.94 -8.46
CA GLY A 104 2.80 1.51 -8.13
C GLY A 104 2.82 0.64 -9.39
N GLU A 105 2.00 0.98 -10.39
CA GLU A 105 1.97 0.30 -11.69
C GLU A 105 3.34 0.31 -12.40
N ASP A 106 4.04 1.46 -12.42
CA ASP A 106 5.37 1.57 -13.05
C ASP A 106 6.42 0.73 -12.29
N VAL A 107 6.37 0.66 -10.96
CA VAL A 107 7.28 -0.18 -10.16
C VAL A 107 6.98 -1.67 -10.34
N ALA A 108 5.70 -2.06 -10.38
CA ALA A 108 5.29 -3.43 -10.65
C ALA A 108 5.74 -3.87 -12.06
N GLN A 109 5.55 -3.01 -13.06
CA GLN A 109 5.99 -3.30 -14.43
C GLN A 109 7.52 -3.43 -14.53
N GLN A 110 8.28 -2.52 -13.92
CA GLN A 110 9.74 -2.62 -13.89
C GLN A 110 10.22 -3.88 -13.16
N SER A 111 9.52 -4.30 -12.10
CA SER A 111 9.81 -5.56 -11.40
C SER A 111 9.59 -6.78 -12.31
N ARG A 112 8.50 -6.80 -13.09
CA ARG A 112 8.24 -7.86 -14.09
C ARG A 112 9.33 -7.91 -15.15
N ASP A 113 9.71 -6.75 -15.68
CA ASP A 113 10.73 -6.64 -16.72
C ASP A 113 12.09 -7.14 -16.21
N ALA A 114 12.44 -6.79 -14.96
CA ALA A 114 13.67 -7.23 -14.31
C ALA A 114 13.66 -8.74 -14.01
N LEU A 115 12.53 -9.31 -13.60
CA LEU A 115 12.40 -10.76 -13.40
C LEU A 115 12.57 -11.54 -14.71
N ALA A 116 12.13 -10.96 -15.84
CA ALA A 116 12.24 -11.59 -17.15
C ALA A 116 13.64 -11.45 -17.75
N ASN A 117 14.27 -10.28 -17.63
CA ASN A 117 15.45 -9.90 -18.42
C ASN A 117 16.69 -9.57 -17.57
N GLY A 118 16.54 -9.47 -16.25
CA GLY A 118 17.54 -8.87 -15.37
C GLY A 118 17.52 -7.34 -15.43
N PHE A 119 18.37 -6.74 -14.60
CA PHE A 119 18.64 -5.31 -14.64
C PHE A 119 19.90 -5.00 -15.44
N ASP A 120 19.84 -3.93 -16.23
CA ASP A 120 21.03 -3.21 -16.68
C ASP A 120 21.19 -1.93 -15.83
N ASP A 121 22.27 -1.16 -16.06
CA ASP A 121 22.54 0.04 -15.26
C ASP A 121 21.44 1.11 -15.39
N ALA A 122 20.79 1.21 -16.56
CA ALA A 122 19.77 2.21 -16.82
C ALA A 122 18.42 1.80 -16.20
N SER A 123 18.00 0.53 -16.38
CA SER A 123 16.78 0.01 -15.77
C SER A 123 16.90 -0.09 -14.26
N TRP A 124 18.09 -0.41 -13.73
CA TRP A 124 18.34 -0.35 -12.28
C TRP A 124 18.22 1.07 -11.72
N LEU A 125 18.78 2.07 -12.43
CA LEU A 125 18.66 3.47 -12.06
C LEU A 125 17.20 3.93 -12.04
N LYS A 126 16.42 3.59 -13.07
CA LYS A 126 14.99 3.93 -13.14
C LYS A 126 14.23 3.26 -11.99
N PHE A 127 14.49 1.97 -11.76
CA PHE A 127 13.81 1.19 -10.73
C PHE A 127 14.04 1.78 -9.35
N ARG A 128 15.31 1.99 -8.94
CA ARG A 128 15.61 2.52 -7.61
C ARG A 128 15.04 3.92 -7.37
N THR A 129 14.89 4.73 -8.42
CA THR A 129 14.29 6.06 -8.32
C THR A 129 12.79 5.96 -8.12
N SER A 130 12.11 5.18 -8.95
CA SER A 130 10.65 5.03 -8.90
C SER A 130 10.20 4.30 -7.63
N ALA A 131 10.89 3.21 -7.28
CA ALA A 131 10.62 2.46 -6.05
C ALA A 131 10.94 3.28 -4.79
N GLY A 132 12.01 4.08 -4.79
CA GLY A 132 12.31 4.98 -3.68
C GLY A 132 11.22 6.01 -3.44
N GLU A 133 10.70 6.62 -4.52
CA GLU A 133 9.56 7.54 -4.43
C GLU A 133 8.29 6.84 -3.93
N LEU A 134 8.02 5.62 -4.42
CA LEU A 134 6.86 4.83 -3.97
C LEU A 134 6.94 4.52 -2.48
N ILE A 135 8.11 4.06 -2.01
CA ILE A 135 8.35 3.74 -0.60
C ILE A 135 8.04 4.95 0.28
N GLU A 136 8.61 6.12 -0.04
CA GLU A 136 8.41 7.34 0.76
C GLU A 136 6.94 7.76 0.81
N ARG A 137 6.26 7.80 -0.35
CA ARG A 137 4.86 8.22 -0.44
C ARG A 137 3.92 7.23 0.23
N MET A 138 4.12 5.93 0.00
CA MET A 138 3.26 4.88 0.56
C MET A 138 3.37 4.83 2.09
N PHE A 139 4.57 4.96 2.65
CA PHE A 139 4.72 5.07 4.10
C PHE A 139 3.98 6.28 4.68
N ALA A 140 4.10 7.44 4.04
CA ALA A 140 3.43 8.66 4.51
C ALA A 140 1.91 8.58 4.38
N HIS A 141 1.41 7.89 3.36
CA HIS A 141 -0.01 7.66 3.10
C HIS A 141 -0.61 6.70 4.14
N ILE A 142 -0.06 5.49 4.26
CA ILE A 142 -0.48 4.49 5.27
C ILE A 142 -0.43 5.09 6.67
N GLN A 143 0.61 5.87 6.99
CA GLN A 143 0.70 6.52 8.30
C GLN A 143 -0.49 7.46 8.58
N LYS A 144 -1.00 8.18 7.58
CA LYS A 144 -2.18 9.05 7.78
C LYS A 144 -3.42 8.23 8.04
N GLU A 145 -3.61 7.14 7.32
CA GLU A 145 -4.78 6.28 7.49
C GLU A 145 -4.78 5.62 8.85
N GLU A 146 -3.65 5.00 9.22
CA GLU A 146 -3.45 4.38 10.54
C GLU A 146 -3.66 5.36 11.70
N MET A 147 -3.22 6.61 11.54
CA MET A 147 -3.26 7.60 12.62
C MET A 147 -4.52 8.48 12.63
N ALA A 148 -5.27 8.53 11.54
CA ALA A 148 -6.43 9.42 11.40
C ALA A 148 -7.67 8.71 10.87
N LEU A 149 -7.59 8.04 9.72
CA LEU A 149 -8.76 7.37 9.13
C LEU A 149 -9.26 6.22 10.00
N LEU A 150 -8.41 5.26 10.35
CA LEU A 150 -8.84 4.08 11.11
C LEU A 150 -9.41 4.45 12.49
N PRO A 151 -8.79 5.36 13.28
CA PRO A 151 -9.40 5.86 14.51
C PRO A 151 -10.75 6.56 14.28
N MET A 152 -10.92 7.28 13.18
CA MET A 152 -12.20 7.89 12.84
C MET A 152 -13.27 6.83 12.56
N LEU A 153 -12.93 5.72 11.88
CA LEU A 153 -13.86 4.61 11.66
C LEU A 153 -14.32 3.96 12.97
N GLU A 154 -13.44 3.85 13.97
CA GLU A 154 -13.80 3.34 15.30
C GLU A 154 -14.89 4.17 15.97
N GLU A 155 -14.89 5.49 15.74
CA GLU A 155 -15.85 6.43 16.32
C GLU A 155 -17.15 6.54 15.51
N LEU A 156 -17.04 6.49 14.18
CA LEU A 156 -18.15 6.78 13.27
C LEU A 156 -18.99 5.56 12.89
N LEU A 157 -18.38 4.37 12.78
CA LEU A 157 -19.10 3.17 12.37
C LEU A 157 -19.90 2.61 13.55
N ASP A 158 -21.16 2.28 13.30
CA ASP A 158 -21.94 1.40 14.17
C ASP A 158 -21.75 -0.07 13.78
N ASP A 159 -22.31 -0.98 14.59
CA ASP A 159 -22.12 -2.43 14.39
C ASP A 159 -22.71 -2.93 13.06
N GLU A 160 -23.79 -2.31 12.58
CA GLU A 160 -24.45 -2.69 11.33
C GLU A 160 -23.61 -2.25 10.13
N THR A 161 -23.20 -0.99 10.09
CA THR A 161 -22.39 -0.40 9.02
C THR A 161 -21.01 -1.07 8.93
N ASP A 162 -20.37 -1.36 10.08
CA ASP A 162 -19.09 -2.08 10.11
C ASP A 162 -19.22 -3.51 9.56
N MET A 163 -20.32 -4.20 9.86
CA MET A 163 -20.56 -5.54 9.33
C MET A 163 -20.79 -5.51 7.81
N GLU A 164 -21.54 -4.52 7.30
CA GLU A 164 -21.75 -4.34 5.87
C GLU A 164 -20.44 -4.05 5.13
N LEU A 165 -19.67 -3.07 5.60
CA LEU A 165 -18.40 -2.67 4.99
C LEU A 165 -17.36 -3.78 5.05
N SER A 166 -17.20 -4.44 6.20
CA SER A 166 -16.23 -5.54 6.31
C SER A 166 -16.61 -6.76 5.48
N SER A 167 -17.91 -7.02 5.27
CA SER A 167 -18.37 -8.09 4.37
C SER A 167 -18.08 -7.73 2.92
N ALA A 168 -18.41 -6.50 2.50
CA ALA A 168 -18.10 -6.01 1.15
C ALA A 168 -16.59 -6.07 0.88
N TYR A 169 -15.77 -5.69 1.86
CA TYR A 169 -14.32 -5.73 1.71
C TYR A 169 -13.77 -7.16 1.61
N ALA A 170 -14.31 -8.09 2.40
CA ALA A 170 -13.91 -9.48 2.36
C ALA A 170 -14.30 -10.21 1.05
N GLU A 171 -15.22 -9.68 0.24
CA GLU A 171 -15.59 -10.23 -1.07
C GLU A 171 -14.62 -9.81 -2.19
N ILE A 172 -13.78 -8.80 -1.94
CA ILE A 172 -12.80 -8.28 -2.91
C ILE A 172 -11.51 -9.14 -2.91
N HIS A 173 -11.30 -9.95 -1.86
CA HIS A 173 -10.17 -10.86 -1.64
C HIS A 173 -10.56 -12.34 -1.73
#